data_AF-A0A2E3Y5P6-F1
#
_entry.id   AF-A0A2E3Y5P6-F1
#
_cell.length_a   1.000
_cell.length_b   1.000
_cell.length_c   1.000
_cell.angle_alpha   90.00
_cell.angle_beta   90.00
_cell.angle_gamma   90.00
#
_symmetry.space_group_name_H-M   'P 1'
#
loop_
_entity.id
_entity.type
_entity.pdbx_description
1 polymer ?
#
loop_
_entity_poly.entity_id
_entity_poly.type
_entity_poly.pdbx_seq_one_letter_code
_entity_poly.pdbx_strand_id
1 'polypeptide(L)'
;MQIKEFVEGNSLMFYFRFNNDKILTMGSMNFLENEIKGLNPNILLAGSANSRKEIYNYTERLLSLTNYPSIIIPTHWDDFRVPYGASQKNAAESKAFPFIEEVKILSPKSKTFLPVHLKQIQINDL
;
A
#
# COMPACT_ATOMS: atom_id res chain seq x y z
N MET A 1 5.60 -29.31 0.52
CA MET A 1 6.33 -28.09 0.09
C MET A 1 6.04 -26.99 1.08
N GLN A 2 7.08 -26.34 1.59
CA GLN A 2 7.00 -25.16 2.47
C GLN A 2 7.29 -23.90 1.65
N ILE A 3 6.61 -22.78 1.94
CA ILE A 3 6.79 -21.51 1.21
C ILE A 3 8.27 -21.06 1.13
N LYS A 4 9.06 -21.35 2.18
CA LYS A 4 10.50 -21.02 2.24
C LYS A 4 11.36 -21.71 1.19
N GLU A 5 10.84 -22.72 0.50
CA GLU A 5 11.54 -23.48 -0.54
C GLU A 5 11.49 -22.79 -1.91
N PHE A 6 10.70 -21.71 -2.04
CA PHE A 6 10.60 -20.93 -3.27
C PHE A 6 11.48 -19.68 -3.19
N VAL A 7 12.18 -19.39 -4.30
CA VAL A 7 12.85 -18.10 -4.49
C VAL A 7 11.78 -17.07 -4.87
N GLU A 8 11.70 -15.98 -4.11
CA GLU A 8 10.79 -14.88 -4.43
C GLU A 8 11.24 -14.21 -5.74
N GLY A 9 10.31 -14.09 -6.69
CA GLY A 9 10.57 -13.48 -7.98
C GLY A 9 10.47 -11.95 -7.95
N ASN A 10 10.58 -11.33 -9.13
CA ASN A 10 10.34 -9.89 -9.26
C ASN A 10 8.85 -9.56 -9.03
N SER A 11 8.59 -8.32 -8.62
CA SER A 11 7.23 -7.76 -8.51
C SER A 11 7.03 -6.61 -9.50
N LEU A 12 5.78 -6.36 -9.87
CA LEU A 12 5.40 -5.27 -10.76
C LEU A 12 4.57 -4.21 -10.02
N MET A 13 4.71 -2.98 -10.46
CA MET A 13 3.86 -1.85 -10.10
C MET A 13 3.13 -1.39 -11.35
N PHE A 14 1.86 -1.00 -11.23
CA PHE A 14 1.08 -0.50 -12.36
C PHE A 14 0.69 0.96 -12.13
N TYR A 15 0.85 1.79 -13.16
CA TYR A 15 0.43 3.19 -13.16
C TYR A 15 -0.73 3.40 -14.11
N PHE A 16 -1.94 3.39 -13.57
CA PHE A 16 -3.18 3.56 -14.33
C PHE A 16 -3.56 5.03 -14.44
N ARG A 17 -4.17 5.40 -15.57
CA ARG A 17 -4.65 6.75 -15.85
C ARG A 17 -6.10 6.67 -16.34
N PHE A 18 -7.02 7.22 -15.57
CA PHE A 18 -8.45 7.26 -15.85
C PHE A 18 -8.94 8.70 -15.70
N ASN A 19 -9.24 9.38 -16.80
CA ASN A 19 -9.64 10.80 -16.78
C ASN A 19 -8.65 11.65 -15.94
N ASN A 20 -9.10 12.13 -14.77
CA ASN A 20 -8.31 12.94 -13.84
C ASN A 20 -7.54 12.10 -12.81
N ASP A 21 -7.89 10.83 -12.65
CA ASP A 21 -7.30 9.92 -11.68
C ASP A 21 -6.08 9.19 -12.24
N LYS A 22 -5.03 9.16 -11.43
CA LYS A 22 -3.77 8.49 -11.66
C LYS A 22 -3.48 7.61 -10.45
N ILE A 23 -3.46 6.30 -10.68
CA ILE A 23 -3.40 5.29 -9.63
C ILE A 23 -2.08 4.56 -9.75
N LEU A 24 -1.29 4.53 -8.68
CA LEU A 24 -0.10 3.69 -8.60
C LEU A 24 -0.36 2.51 -7.67
N THR A 25 -0.10 1.29 -8.14
CA THR A 25 -0.24 0.06 -7.36
C THR A 25 1.11 -0.51 -6.96
N MET A 26 1.19 -1.14 -5.78
CA MET A 26 2.37 -1.86 -5.34
C MET A 26 2.15 -3.38 -5.36
N GLY A 27 3.06 -4.10 -6.01
CA GLY A 27 3.08 -5.56 -6.01
C GLY A 27 3.83 -6.18 -4.83
N SER A 28 4.63 -5.39 -4.10
CA SER A 28 5.39 -5.83 -2.93
C SER A 28 5.57 -4.68 -1.92
N MET A 29 6.37 -4.92 -0.88
CA MET A 29 6.68 -3.97 0.18
C MET A 29 8.02 -3.26 -0.05
N ASN A 30 8.47 -3.20 -1.31
CA ASN A 30 9.67 -2.48 -1.70
C ASN A 30 9.47 -1.84 -3.09
N PHE A 31 10.30 -0.87 -3.42
CA PHE A 31 10.27 -0.17 -4.69
C PHE A 31 11.68 0.30 -5.07
N LEU A 32 11.91 0.44 -6.38
CA LEU A 32 13.11 1.08 -6.91
C LEU A 32 12.82 2.57 -7.08
N GLU A 33 13.56 3.44 -6.40
CA GLU A 33 13.29 4.89 -6.41
C GLU A 33 13.27 5.47 -7.82
N ASN A 34 14.23 5.06 -8.66
CA ASN A 34 14.36 5.54 -10.03
C ASN A 34 13.16 5.18 -10.92
N GLU A 35 12.45 4.09 -10.59
CA GLU A 35 11.28 3.64 -11.37
C GLU A 35 10.00 4.40 -10.98
N ILE A 36 9.96 4.99 -9.78
CA ILE A 36 8.78 5.71 -9.30
C ILE A 36 8.95 7.23 -9.26
N LYS A 37 10.20 7.73 -9.25
CA LYS A 37 10.49 9.15 -9.18
C LYS A 37 9.87 9.90 -10.36
N GLY A 38 9.06 10.91 -10.05
CA GLY A 38 8.38 11.74 -11.05
C GLY A 38 7.00 11.21 -11.47
N LEU A 39 6.61 10.01 -11.03
CA LEU A 39 5.20 9.63 -11.06
C LEU A 39 4.44 10.52 -10.07
N ASN A 40 3.29 11.03 -10.50
CA ASN A 40 2.45 11.90 -9.69
C ASN A 40 1.03 11.32 -9.56
N PRO A 41 0.87 10.16 -8.90
CA PRO A 41 -0.45 9.59 -8.61
C PRO A 41 -1.20 10.45 -7.60
N ASN A 42 -2.51 10.61 -7.78
CA ASN A 42 -3.38 11.12 -6.72
C ASN A 42 -3.92 9.97 -5.83
N ILE A 43 -3.82 8.71 -6.29
CA ILE A 43 -4.21 7.52 -5.55
C ILE A 43 -3.03 6.54 -5.51
N LEU A 44 -2.63 6.14 -4.31
CA LEU A 44 -1.57 5.15 -4.08
C LEU A 44 -2.12 3.93 -3.34
N LEU A 45 -2.01 2.75 -3.95
CA LEU A 45 -2.25 1.46 -3.29
C LEU A 45 -0.91 0.95 -2.75
N ALA A 46 -0.60 1.32 -1.51
CA ALA A 46 0.72 1.11 -0.90
C ALA A 46 0.84 -0.25 -0.23
N GLY A 47 1.94 -0.97 -0.45
CA GLY A 47 2.24 -2.20 0.29
C GLY A 47 2.52 -1.88 1.76
N SER A 48 1.74 -2.43 2.69
CA SER A 48 1.84 -2.10 4.13
C SER A 48 2.23 -3.28 5.02
N ALA A 49 2.47 -4.47 4.45
CA ALA A 49 2.93 -5.64 5.21
C ALA A 49 4.26 -5.37 5.95
N ASN A 50 4.53 -6.16 6.99
CA ASN A 50 5.65 -5.92 7.91
C ASN A 50 7.04 -5.93 7.25
N SER A 51 7.23 -6.62 6.12
CA SER A 51 8.52 -6.60 5.40
C SER A 51 8.93 -5.19 4.96
N ARG A 52 7.98 -4.24 4.86
CA ARG A 52 8.31 -2.82 4.62
C ARG A 52 9.20 -2.22 5.71
N LYS A 53 9.14 -2.75 6.94
CA LYS A 53 9.92 -2.25 8.10
C LYS A 53 11.41 -2.58 7.97
N GLU A 54 11.77 -3.51 7.09
CA GLU A 54 13.15 -3.85 6.76
C GLU A 54 13.73 -2.90 5.69
N ILE A 55 12.86 -2.09 5.05
CA ILE A 55 13.26 -1.12 4.05
C ILE A 55 13.48 0.24 4.72
N TYR A 56 14.70 0.77 4.59
CA TYR A 56 15.09 2.05 5.17
C TYR A 56 14.12 3.17 4.79
N ASN A 57 13.58 3.88 5.80
CA ASN A 57 12.65 5.01 5.66
C ASN A 57 11.54 4.79 4.62
N TYR A 58 11.01 3.57 4.54
CA TYR A 58 10.07 3.13 3.50
C TYR A 58 8.94 4.13 3.25
N THR A 59 8.17 4.47 4.28
CA THR A 59 6.94 5.26 4.13
C THR A 59 7.26 6.68 3.68
N GLU A 60 8.19 7.36 4.34
CA GLU A 60 8.58 8.74 3.98
C GLU A 60 9.15 8.82 2.55
N ARG A 61 10.01 7.87 2.16
CA ARG A 61 10.57 7.80 0.81
C ARG A 61 9.48 7.56 -0.23
N LEU A 62 8.57 6.61 0.02
CA LEU A 62 7.46 6.31 -0.89
C LEU A 62 6.56 7.54 -1.10
N LEU A 63 6.16 8.20 -0.01
CA LEU A 63 5.26 9.35 -0.09
C LEU A 63 5.93 10.56 -0.73
N SER A 64 7.19 10.84 -0.41
CA SER A 64 7.93 11.95 -1.04
C SER A 64 8.15 11.73 -2.54
N LEU A 65 8.56 10.54 -2.97
CA LEU A 65 8.81 10.22 -4.38
C LEU A 65 7.53 10.22 -5.23
N THR A 66 6.38 9.94 -4.62
CA THR A 66 5.06 9.98 -5.27
C THR A 66 4.32 11.30 -5.06
N ASN A 67 5.00 12.31 -4.51
CA ASN A 67 4.48 13.65 -4.30
C ASN A 67 3.21 13.71 -3.42
N TYR A 68 3.21 12.94 -2.33
CA TYR A 68 2.17 12.91 -1.30
C TYR A 68 0.74 12.75 -1.87
N PRO A 69 0.40 11.56 -2.41
CA PRO A 69 -0.88 11.31 -3.07
C PRO A 69 -2.07 11.66 -2.18
N SER A 70 -3.13 12.26 -2.75
CA SER A 70 -4.31 12.68 -1.98
C SER A 70 -5.06 11.52 -1.32
N ILE A 71 -4.97 10.31 -1.87
CA ILE A 71 -5.58 9.10 -1.33
C ILE A 71 -4.50 8.02 -1.24
N ILE A 72 -4.32 7.44 -0.05
CA ILE A 72 -3.33 6.39 0.21
C ILE A 72 -4.02 5.21 0.88
N ILE A 73 -4.09 4.07 0.20
CA ILE A 73 -4.80 2.88 0.66
C ILE A 73 -3.78 1.77 0.96
N PRO A 74 -3.71 1.25 2.19
CA PRO A 74 -2.85 0.12 2.52
C PRO A 74 -3.33 -1.16 1.82
N THR A 75 -2.38 -1.91 1.29
CA THR A 75 -2.55 -3.23 0.65
C THR A 75 -1.59 -4.25 1.26
N HIS A 76 -1.79 -5.55 0.98
CA HIS A 76 -0.94 -6.65 1.48
C HIS A 76 -0.89 -6.75 3.02
N TRP A 77 -1.84 -6.17 3.73
CA TRP A 77 -1.85 -6.16 5.18
C TRP A 77 -2.54 -7.38 5.79
N ASP A 78 -3.41 -8.05 5.06
CA ASP A 78 -4.22 -9.16 5.55
C ASP A 78 -3.38 -10.42 5.79
N ASP A 79 -3.96 -11.37 6.53
CA ASP A 79 -3.51 -12.75 6.56
C ASP A 79 -4.27 -13.53 5.50
N PHE A 80 -3.66 -13.70 4.33
CA PHE A 80 -4.25 -14.44 3.20
C PHE A 80 -4.33 -15.95 3.44
N ARG A 81 -3.76 -16.47 4.54
CA ARG A 81 -3.73 -17.91 4.86
C ARG A 81 -4.97 -18.38 5.61
N VAL A 82 -5.80 -17.44 6.10
CA VAL A 82 -7.07 -17.77 6.75
C VAL A 82 -8.24 -17.70 5.75
N PRO A 83 -9.32 -18.46 5.96
CA PRO A 83 -10.48 -18.43 5.08
C PRO A 83 -11.10 -17.03 4.95
N TYR A 84 -11.81 -16.80 3.83
CA TYR A 84 -12.61 -15.59 3.67
C TYR A 84 -13.62 -15.43 4.82
N GLY A 85 -13.76 -14.22 5.35
CA GLY A 85 -14.62 -13.90 6.48
C GLY A 85 -13.99 -14.17 7.86
N ALA A 86 -12.83 -14.83 7.93
CA ALA A 86 -12.08 -14.93 9.18
C ALA A 86 -11.64 -13.54 9.67
N SER A 87 -11.52 -13.40 10.99
CA SER A 87 -11.07 -12.15 11.60
C SER A 87 -9.66 -11.78 11.15
N GLN A 88 -9.51 -10.53 10.68
CA GLN A 88 -8.23 -9.96 10.26
C GLN A 88 -7.66 -8.97 11.29
N LYS A 89 -8.23 -8.94 12.51
CA LYS A 89 -7.90 -7.97 13.56
C LYS A 89 -6.39 -7.92 13.83
N ASN A 90 -5.77 -9.07 14.08
CA ASN A 90 -4.34 -9.15 14.39
C ASN A 90 -3.47 -8.68 13.22
N ALA A 91 -3.86 -9.00 11.98
CA ALA A 91 -3.14 -8.58 10.78
C ALA A 91 -3.25 -7.06 10.58
N ALA A 92 -4.44 -6.49 10.75
CA ALA A 92 -4.68 -5.05 10.69
C ALA A 92 -3.89 -4.29 11.76
N GLU A 93 -3.93 -4.75 13.02
CA GLU A 93 -3.20 -4.14 14.15
C GLU A 93 -1.68 -4.20 13.95
N SER A 94 -1.16 -5.30 13.40
CA SER A 94 0.28 -5.47 13.22
C SER A 94 0.85 -4.71 12.01
N LYS A 95 0.08 -4.63 10.91
CA LYS A 95 0.58 -4.19 9.59
C LYS A 95 -0.09 -2.91 9.11
N ALA A 96 -1.42 -2.88 9.05
CA ALA A 96 -2.17 -1.79 8.42
C ALA A 96 -2.24 -0.52 9.28
N PHE A 97 -2.66 -0.63 10.55
CA PHE A 97 -2.83 0.54 11.41
C PHE A 97 -1.52 1.29 11.65
N PRO A 98 -0.37 0.63 11.90
CA PRO A 98 0.90 1.34 11.99
C PRO A 98 1.24 2.13 10.72
N PHE A 99 0.99 1.57 9.55
CA PHE A 99 1.20 2.28 8.28
C PHE A 99 0.24 3.47 8.12
N ILE A 100 -1.04 3.30 8.47
CA ILE A 100 -2.03 4.38 8.45
C ILE A 100 -1.61 5.54 9.37
N GLU A 101 -1.12 5.25 10.58
CA GLU A 101 -0.66 6.28 11.51
C GLU A 101 0.59 7.01 11.00
N GLU A 102 1.56 6.29 10.41
CA GLU A 102 2.70 6.91 9.72
C GLU A 102 2.25 7.85 8.59
N VAL A 103 1.29 7.43 7.77
CA VAL A 103 0.72 8.26 6.69
C VAL A 103 0.04 9.52 7.25
N LYS A 104 -0.74 9.41 8.34
CA LYS A 104 -1.38 10.57 8.97
C LYS A 104 -0.37 11.61 9.48
N ILE A 105 0.79 11.15 9.97
CA ILE A 105 1.86 12.04 10.44
C ILE A 105 2.58 12.69 9.25
N LEU A 106 2.97 11.89 8.26
CA LEU A 106 3.80 12.34 7.13
C LEU A 106 3.01 13.09 6.05
N SER A 107 1.72 12.80 5.92
CA SER A 107 0.84 13.38 4.91
C SER A 107 -0.57 13.64 5.48
N PRO A 108 -0.70 14.61 6.40
CA PRO A 108 -1.94 14.87 7.13
C PRO A 108 -3.11 15.33 6.24
N LYS A 109 -2.84 15.73 5.00
CA LYS A 109 -3.87 16.12 4.01
C LYS A 109 -4.38 14.93 3.19
N SER A 110 -3.66 13.81 3.21
CA SER A 110 -4.05 12.62 2.46
C SER A 110 -5.11 11.84 3.21
N LYS A 111 -6.08 11.31 2.45
CA LYS A 111 -7.10 10.41 2.97
C LYS A 111 -6.52 9.00 3.02
N THR A 112 -6.62 8.35 4.17
CA THR A 112 -6.19 6.96 4.36
C THR A 112 -7.13 6.23 5.30
N PHE A 113 -7.40 4.96 5.01
CA PHE A 113 -8.33 4.12 5.75
C PHE A 113 -8.00 2.64 5.50
N LEU A 114 -8.49 1.76 6.36
CA LEU A 114 -8.37 0.32 6.15
C LEU A 114 -9.46 -0.13 5.15
N PRO A 115 -9.11 -0.69 3.98
CA PRO A 115 -10.11 -1.20 3.05
C PRO A 115 -10.81 -2.45 3.62
N VAL A 116 -12.08 -2.64 3.26
CA VAL A 116 -12.86 -3.83 3.62
C VAL A 116 -12.81 -4.83 2.47
N HIS A 117 -12.53 -6.10 2.77
CA HIS A 117 -12.45 -7.15 1.76
C HIS A 117 -13.71 -7.23 0.90
N LEU A 118 -13.49 -7.26 -0.43
CA LEU A 118 -14.52 -7.35 -1.46
C LEU A 118 -15.59 -6.23 -1.43
N LYS A 119 -15.33 -5.11 -0.74
CA LYS A 119 -16.18 -3.92 -0.84
C LYS A 119 -15.62 -2.96 -1.86
N GLN A 120 -16.54 -2.43 -2.68
CA GLN A 120 -16.23 -1.37 -3.62
C GLN A 120 -15.84 -0.09 -2.86
N ILE A 121 -14.82 0.59 -3.38
CA ILE A 121 -14.41 1.92 -2.93
C ILE A 121 -14.83 2.89 -4.04
N GLN A 122 -15.61 3.91 -3.68
CA GLN A 122 -15.97 4.99 -4.61
C GLN A 122 -15.08 6.19 -4.33
N ILE A 123 -14.23 6.54 -5.29
CA ILE A 123 -13.25 7.62 -5.14
C ILE A 123 -13.92 8.99 -4.94
N ASN A 124 -15.04 9.22 -5.62
CA ASN A 124 -15.78 10.48 -5.53
C ASN A 124 -16.40 10.74 -4.14
N ASP A 125 -16.56 9.69 -3.34
CA ASP A 125 -17.14 9.76 -1.99
C ASP A 125 -16.07 9.91 -0.91
N LEU A 126 -14.78 9.82 -1.28
CA LEU A 126 -13.66 9.92 -0.36
C LEU A 126 -13.30 11.35 -0.07
#